data_AF-A0A960Q0Y1-F1
#
_entry.id   AF-A0A960Q0Y1-F1
#
_cell.length_a   1.000
_cell.length_b   1.000
_cell.length_c   1.000
_cell.angle_alpha   90.00
_cell.angle_beta   90.00
_cell.angle_gamma   90.00
#
_symmetry.space_group_name_H-M   'P 1'
#
loop_
_entity.id
_entity.type
_entity.pdbx_description
1 polymer ?
#
loop_
_entity_poly.entity_id
_entity_poly.type
_entity_poly.pdbx_seq_one_letter_code
_entity_poly.pdbx_strand_id
1 'polypeptide(L)'
;MKHILAHPATLWTCRIVLAGLFLLAAWGKISEPHDFATVIRNFKLVPRAFSNLPAIVMPWLEALAALALLSGIARRAGLWWITLMLGFFTLSFFWVMSQGIVVDCGCFGKLGAALAGDVGLKSVIRNLILLSFCGILLKYDRA
;
A
#
# COMPACT_ATOMS: atom_id res chain seq x y z
N MET A 1 15.38 0.55 23.52
CA MET A 1 14.57 0.54 22.27
C MET A 1 13.36 1.47 22.29
N LYS A 2 12.51 1.50 23.33
CA LYS A 2 11.31 2.38 23.39
C LYS A 2 11.61 3.89 23.19
N HIS A 3 12.75 4.36 23.69
CA HIS A 3 13.15 5.78 23.62
C HIS A 3 13.50 6.28 22.20
N ILE A 4 13.97 5.41 21.31
CA ILE A 4 14.36 5.77 19.92
C ILE A 4 13.13 5.77 19.01
N LEU A 5 12.20 4.83 19.24
CA LEU A 5 10.95 4.70 18.48
C LEU A 5 9.92 5.79 18.81
N ALA A 6 9.98 6.35 20.02
CA ALA A 6 9.11 7.45 20.45
C ALA A 6 9.70 8.84 20.13
N HIS A 7 10.89 8.91 19.53
CA HIS A 7 11.51 10.19 19.21
C HIS A 7 10.72 10.91 18.10
N PRO A 8 10.40 12.22 18.26
CA PRO A 8 9.55 12.94 17.31
C PRO A 8 10.11 12.95 15.88
N ALA A 9 11.44 12.98 15.74
CA ALA A 9 12.10 12.86 14.43
C ALA A 9 11.85 11.51 13.75
N THR A 10 11.92 10.40 14.49
CA THR A 10 11.67 9.05 13.96
C THR A 10 10.23 8.92 13.46
N LEU A 11 9.26 9.42 14.23
CA LEU A 11 7.85 9.41 13.84
C LEU A 11 7.61 10.27 12.58
N TRP A 12 8.21 11.45 12.50
CA TRP A 12 8.14 12.31 11.32
C TRP A 12 8.71 11.65 10.07
N THR A 13 9.90 11.04 10.17
CA THR A 13 10.54 10.32 9.06
C THR A 13 9.68 9.15 8.61
N CYS A 14 9.18 8.32 9.53
CA CYS A 14 8.28 7.21 9.20
C CYS A 14 7.01 7.69 8.46
N ARG A 15 6.44 8.84 8.86
CA ARG A 15 5.28 9.42 8.16
C ARG A 15 5.60 9.86 6.75
N ILE A 16 6.67 10.64 6.55
CA ILE A 16 7.06 11.12 5.22
C ILE A 16 7.34 9.93 4.29
N VAL A 17 8.08 8.94 4.78
CA VAL A 17 8.38 7.73 4.00
C VAL A 17 7.11 6.98 3.63
N LEU A 18 6.19 6.77 4.58
CA LEU A 18 4.93 6.05 4.32
C LEU A 18 4.02 6.83 3.36
N ALA A 19 3.85 8.13 3.57
CA ALA A 19 3.04 8.98 2.72
C ALA A 19 3.62 9.07 1.30
N GLY A 20 4.94 9.30 1.17
CA GLY A 20 5.62 9.35 -0.12
C GLY A 20 5.49 8.05 -0.89
N LEU A 21 5.67 6.90 -0.23
CA LEU A 21 5.53 5.60 -0.86
C LEU A 21 4.11 5.36 -1.41
N PHE A 22 3.09 5.69 -0.62
CA PHE A 22 1.69 5.54 -1.03
C PHE A 22 1.30 6.52 -2.13
N LEU A 23 1.79 7.75 -2.11
CA LEU A 23 1.58 8.71 -3.20
C LEU A 23 2.21 8.23 -4.51
N LEU A 24 3.45 7.72 -4.45
CA LEU A 24 4.13 7.15 -5.63
C LEU A 24 3.40 5.92 -6.16
N ALA A 25 2.91 5.05 -5.27
CA ALA A 25 2.12 3.88 -5.64
C ALA A 25 0.80 4.27 -6.31
N ALA A 26 0.06 5.21 -5.70
CA ALA A 26 -1.18 5.74 -6.25
C ALA A 26 -0.96 6.38 -7.63
N TRP A 27 0.09 7.19 -7.77
CA TRP A 27 0.45 7.83 -9.04
C TRP A 27 0.72 6.81 -10.14
N GLY A 28 1.48 5.75 -9.85
CA GLY A 28 1.75 4.68 -10.80
C GLY A 28 0.48 3.97 -11.27
N LYS A 29 -0.50 3.79 -10.38
CA LYS A 29 -1.80 3.16 -10.71
C LYS A 29 -2.75 4.10 -11.45
N ILE A 30 -2.73 5.40 -11.14
CA ILE A 30 -3.55 6.42 -11.83
C ILE A 30 -3.04 6.68 -13.24
N SER A 31 -1.72 6.60 -13.44
CA SER A 31 -1.11 6.81 -14.76
C SER A 31 -1.51 5.73 -15.76
N GLU A 32 -1.61 4.47 -15.31
CA GLU A 32 -1.96 3.32 -16.16
C GLU A 32 -3.06 2.44 -15.53
N PRO A 33 -4.32 2.93 -15.47
CA PRO A 33 -5.40 2.22 -14.78
C PRO A 33 -5.81 0.92 -15.49
N HIS A 34 -5.60 0.83 -16.81
CA HIS A 34 -5.87 -0.38 -17.59
C HIS A 34 -4.93 -1.55 -17.19
N ASP A 35 -3.65 -1.27 -16.98
CA ASP A 35 -2.67 -2.27 -16.57
C ASP A 35 -2.98 -2.73 -15.14
N PHE A 36 -3.33 -1.79 -14.26
CA PHE A 36 -3.75 -2.13 -12.90
C PHE A 36 -5.04 -2.96 -12.85
N ALA A 37 -6.03 -2.66 -13.70
CA ALA A 37 -7.23 -3.48 -13.84
C ALA A 37 -6.89 -4.90 -14.33
N THR A 38 -5.89 -5.05 -15.19
CA THR A 38 -5.39 -6.37 -15.64
C THR A 38 -4.75 -7.14 -14.49
N VAL A 39 -3.94 -6.49 -13.66
CA VAL A 39 -3.40 -7.08 -12.43
C VAL A 39 -4.54 -7.55 -11.52
N ILE A 40 -5.54 -6.72 -11.25
CA ILE A 40 -6.70 -7.11 -10.41
C ILE A 40 -7.46 -8.32 -11.01
N ARG A 41 -7.63 -8.37 -12.33
CA ARG A 41 -8.25 -9.53 -13.01
C ARG A 41 -7.43 -10.80 -12.82
N ASN A 42 -6.10 -10.70 -12.83
CA ASN A 42 -5.20 -11.83 -12.66
C ASN A 42 -5.19 -12.38 -11.22
N PHE A 43 -5.54 -11.55 -10.23
CA PHE A 43 -5.70 -11.99 -8.85
C PHE A 43 -6.90 -12.93 -8.65
N LYS A 44 -7.86 -12.96 -9.59
CA LYS A 44 -9.08 -13.80 -9.55
C LYS A 44 -9.92 -13.66 -8.26
N LEU A 45 -9.73 -12.57 -7.51
CA LEU A 45 -10.47 -12.28 -6.27
C LEU A 45 -11.88 -11.74 -6.53
N VAL A 46 -12.08 -11.09 -7.69
CA VAL A 46 -13.32 -10.39 -8.05
C VAL A 46 -13.69 -10.77 -9.48
N PRO A 47 -14.98 -10.90 -9.83
CA PRO A 47 -15.37 -11.20 -11.20
C PRO A 47 -14.88 -10.11 -12.17
N ARG A 48 -14.55 -10.49 -13.41
CA ARG A 48 -14.01 -9.58 -14.45
C ARG A 48 -14.85 -8.31 -14.67
N ALA A 49 -16.17 -8.40 -14.53
CA ALA A 49 -17.05 -7.23 -14.69
C ALA A 49 -16.85 -6.18 -13.58
N PHE A 50 -16.41 -6.60 -12.40
CA PHE A 50 -16.21 -5.73 -11.24
C PHE A 50 -14.76 -5.29 -11.04
N SER A 51 -13.79 -5.73 -11.85
CA SER A 51 -12.37 -5.39 -11.65
C SER A 51 -12.03 -3.92 -11.93
N ASN A 52 -12.83 -3.24 -12.77
CA ASN A 52 -12.57 -1.85 -13.15
C ASN A 52 -12.88 -0.87 -12.02
N LEU A 53 -13.90 -1.15 -11.21
CA LEU A 53 -14.29 -0.30 -10.09
C LEU A 53 -13.16 -0.15 -9.04
N PRO A 54 -12.59 -1.23 -8.47
CA PRO A 54 -11.47 -1.12 -7.53
C PRO A 54 -10.21 -0.59 -8.23
N ALA A 55 -10.00 -0.86 -9.52
CA ALA A 55 -8.86 -0.31 -10.25
C ALA A 55 -8.86 1.22 -10.28
N ILE A 56 -10.04 1.84 -10.34
CA ILE A 56 -10.19 3.30 -10.37
C ILE A 56 -10.26 3.85 -8.94
N VAL A 57 -11.10 3.28 -8.07
CA VAL A 57 -11.40 3.87 -6.75
C VAL A 57 -10.22 3.74 -5.79
N MET A 58 -9.54 2.60 -5.77
CA MET A 58 -8.51 2.32 -4.78
C MET A 58 -7.30 3.25 -4.87
N PRO A 59 -6.72 3.56 -6.06
CA PRO A 59 -5.63 4.52 -6.15
C PRO A 59 -5.97 5.90 -5.59
N TRP A 60 -7.21 6.38 -5.75
CA TRP A 60 -7.66 7.63 -5.14
C TRP A 60 -7.72 7.54 -3.62
N LEU A 61 -8.19 6.42 -3.07
CA LEU A 61 -8.19 6.20 -1.62
C LEU A 61 -6.77 6.16 -1.05
N GLU A 62 -5.82 5.55 -1.77
CA GLU A 62 -4.40 5.54 -1.40
C GLU A 62 -3.81 6.95 -1.40
N ALA A 63 -4.07 7.74 -2.44
CA ALA A 63 -3.62 9.12 -2.53
C ALA A 63 -4.21 9.99 -1.41
N LEU A 64 -5.51 9.90 -1.16
CA LEU A 64 -6.19 10.66 -0.11
C LEU A 64 -5.67 10.29 1.29
N ALA A 65 -5.47 9.00 1.56
CA ALA A 65 -4.93 8.55 2.85
C ALA A 65 -3.48 9.03 3.05
N ALA A 66 -2.67 9.03 1.99
CA ALA A 66 -1.31 9.55 2.04
C ALA A 66 -1.26 11.07 2.21
N LEU A 67 -2.14 11.82 1.54
CA LEU A 67 -2.28 13.26 1.72
C LEU A 67 -2.76 13.62 3.13
N ALA A 68 -3.70 12.86 3.70
CA ALA A 68 -4.12 13.01 5.09
C ALA A 68 -2.95 12.79 6.07
N LEU A 69 -2.10 11.80 5.76
CA LEU A 69 -0.91 11.52 6.57
C LEU A 69 0.14 12.63 6.47
N LEU A 70 0.35 13.20 5.28
CA LEU A 70 1.35 14.23 4.99
C LEU A 70 0.92 15.61 5.50
N SER A 71 -0.33 16.00 5.27
CA SER A 71 -0.90 17.29 5.67
C SER A 71 -1.12 17.43 7.17
N GLY A 72 -1.17 16.31 7.89
CA GLY A 72 -1.47 16.30 9.32
C GLY A 72 -2.98 16.34 9.64
N ILE A 73 -3.84 16.45 8.63
CA ILE A 73 -5.30 16.50 8.77
C ILE A 73 -5.84 15.07 8.81
N ALA A 74 -6.62 14.74 9.85
CA ALA A 74 -7.19 13.40 10.04
C ALA A 74 -6.17 12.24 9.99
N ARG A 75 -4.93 12.47 10.47
CA ARG A 75 -3.81 11.50 10.43
C ARG A 75 -4.18 10.09 10.86
N ARG A 76 -4.93 9.94 11.96
CA ARG A 76 -5.35 8.63 12.45
C ARG A 76 -6.23 7.91 11.44
N ALA A 77 -7.17 8.61 10.81
CA ALA A 77 -8.02 8.04 9.78
C ALA A 77 -7.19 7.58 8.57
N GLY A 78 -6.25 8.42 8.10
CA GLY A 78 -5.32 8.06 7.03
C GLY A 78 -4.45 6.84 7.37
N LEU A 79 -3.89 6.77 8.59
CA LEU A 79 -3.13 5.62 9.07
C LEU A 79 -3.95 4.33 9.11
N TRP A 80 -5.18 4.40 9.62
CA TRP A 80 -6.08 3.23 9.64
C TRP A 80 -6.38 2.75 8.23
N TRP A 81 -6.62 3.65 7.29
CA TRP A 81 -6.85 3.31 5.88
C TRP A 81 -5.64 2.66 5.22
N ILE A 82 -4.45 3.23 5.40
CA ILE A 82 -3.21 2.64 4.90
C ILE A 82 -2.97 1.24 5.50
N THR A 83 -3.22 1.09 6.80
CA THR A 83 -3.06 -0.20 7.50
C THR A 83 -4.02 -1.26 6.94
N LEU A 84 -5.29 -0.90 6.75
CA LEU A 84 -6.30 -1.80 6.19
C LEU A 84 -5.98 -2.18 4.74
N MET A 85 -5.56 -1.23 3.91
CA MET A 85 -5.13 -1.49 2.53
C MET A 85 -3.92 -2.42 2.49
N LEU A 86 -2.88 -2.18 3.31
CA LEU A 86 -1.72 -3.07 3.41
C LEU A 86 -2.11 -4.48 3.85
N GLY A 87 -3.00 -4.60 4.83
CA GLY A 87 -3.53 -5.88 5.28
C GLY A 87 -4.24 -6.63 4.16
N PHE A 88 -5.14 -5.95 3.46
CA PHE A 88 -5.87 -6.51 2.32
C PHE A 88 -4.94 -6.97 1.19
N PHE A 89 -3.95 -6.16 0.80
CA PHE A 89 -2.98 -6.56 -0.22
C PHE A 89 -2.13 -7.74 0.21
N THR A 90 -1.73 -7.79 1.47
CA THR A 90 -0.94 -8.89 2.00
C THR A 90 -1.72 -10.20 1.94
N LEU A 91 -2.99 -10.19 2.34
CA LEU A 91 -3.89 -11.35 2.20
C LEU A 91 -4.09 -11.74 0.74
N SER A 92 -4.25 -10.76 -0.14
CA SER A 92 -4.40 -10.97 -1.58
C SER A 92 -3.16 -11.63 -2.20
N PHE A 93 -1.94 -11.24 -1.77
CA PHE A 93 -0.70 -11.90 -2.21
C PHE A 93 -0.61 -13.34 -1.71
N PHE A 94 -0.97 -13.60 -0.44
CA PHE A 94 -1.01 -14.98 0.07
C PHE A 94 -1.99 -15.85 -0.72
N TRP A 95 -3.16 -15.31 -1.08
CA TRP A 95 -4.13 -16.00 -1.92
C TRP A 95 -3.53 -16.35 -3.29
N VAL A 96 -2.98 -15.38 -4.00
CA VAL A 96 -2.36 -15.58 -5.32
C VAL A 96 -1.21 -16.60 -5.27
N MET A 97 -0.37 -16.52 -4.23
CA MET A 97 0.72 -17.47 -4.00
C MET A 97 0.18 -18.89 -3.73
N SER A 98 -0.91 -19.04 -2.98
CA SER A 98 -1.54 -20.35 -2.72
C SER A 98 -2.11 -20.99 -3.98
N GLN A 99 -2.49 -20.18 -4.97
CA GLN A 99 -2.99 -20.63 -6.27
C GLN A 99 -1.86 -20.90 -7.28
N GLY A 100 -0.60 -20.63 -6.91
CA GLY A 100 0.56 -20.78 -7.81
C GLY A 100 0.56 -19.81 -9.00
N ILE A 101 -0.21 -18.72 -8.93
CA ILE A 101 -0.35 -17.76 -10.03
C ILE A 101 0.80 -16.73 -9.92
N VAL A 102 1.61 -16.61 -10.97
CA VAL A 102 2.61 -15.55 -11.08
C VAL A 102 1.92 -14.29 -11.59
N VAL A 103 1.91 -13.24 -10.78
CA VAL A 103 1.31 -11.94 -11.13
C VAL A 103 2.29 -10.85 -10.74
N ASP A 104 2.40 -9.81 -11.55
CA ASP A 104 3.12 -8.59 -11.19
C ASP A 104 2.44 -7.86 -10.04
N CYS A 105 3.22 -7.28 -9.13
CA CYS A 105 2.67 -6.51 -7.98
C CYS A 105 1.72 -5.40 -8.44
N GLY A 106 1.95 -4.81 -9.62
CA GLY A 106 1.21 -3.64 -10.13
C GLY A 106 1.35 -2.39 -9.24
N CYS A 107 2.07 -2.49 -8.12
CA CYS A 107 2.07 -1.53 -7.03
C CYS A 107 2.65 -0.15 -7.40
N PHE A 108 3.49 -0.07 -8.43
CA PHE A 108 4.02 1.21 -8.95
C PHE A 108 3.91 1.31 -10.49
N GLY A 109 2.93 0.63 -11.11
CA GLY A 109 2.85 0.52 -12.56
C GLY A 109 4.16 -0.02 -13.17
N LYS A 110 4.59 0.53 -14.32
CA LYS A 110 5.88 0.18 -14.96
C LYS A 110 7.11 0.51 -14.09
N LEU A 111 7.04 1.52 -13.24
CA LEU A 111 8.10 1.85 -12.27
C LEU A 111 8.32 0.70 -11.27
N GLY A 112 7.26 -0.05 -10.98
CA GLY A 112 7.25 -1.18 -10.04
C GLY A 112 7.75 -2.48 -10.63
N ALA A 113 7.58 -2.67 -11.94
CA ALA A 113 8.19 -3.81 -12.62
C ALA A 113 9.71 -3.79 -12.48
N ALA A 114 10.33 -2.60 -12.52
CA ALA A 114 11.77 -2.42 -12.32
C ALA A 114 12.23 -2.53 -10.85
N LEU A 115 11.38 -2.13 -9.89
CA LEU A 115 11.77 -2.00 -8.47
C LEU A 115 11.27 -3.15 -7.57
N ALA A 116 10.19 -3.84 -7.94
CA ALA A 116 9.49 -4.80 -7.08
C ALA A 116 9.36 -6.20 -7.70
N GLY A 117 9.31 -6.32 -9.02
CA GLY A 117 9.16 -7.61 -9.71
C GLY A 117 7.85 -8.36 -9.39
N ASP A 118 7.85 -9.67 -9.64
CA ASP A 118 6.72 -10.56 -9.42
C ASP A 118 6.26 -10.60 -7.95
N VAL A 119 4.97 -10.83 -7.73
CA VAL A 119 4.41 -11.09 -6.39
C VAL A 119 5.07 -12.34 -5.81
N GLY A 120 5.81 -12.14 -4.72
CA GLY A 120 6.48 -13.21 -3.98
C GLY A 120 6.84 -12.79 -2.56
N LEU A 121 7.71 -13.56 -1.91
CA LEU A 121 8.08 -13.36 -0.51
C LEU A 121 8.61 -11.93 -0.22
N LYS A 122 9.31 -11.31 -1.17
CA LYS A 122 9.80 -9.93 -1.06
C LYS A 122 8.66 -8.92 -0.88
N SER A 123 7.57 -9.08 -1.62
CA SER A 123 6.37 -8.23 -1.53
C SER A 123 5.67 -8.38 -0.18
N VAL A 124 5.61 -9.60 0.35
CA VAL A 124 5.07 -9.88 1.69
C VAL A 124 5.94 -9.24 2.77
N ILE A 125 7.26 -9.44 2.72
CA ILE A 125 8.21 -8.84 3.68
C ILE A 125 8.10 -7.31 3.66
N ARG A 126 8.06 -6.70 2.47
CA ARG A 126 7.87 -5.25 2.34
C ARG A 126 6.58 -4.78 3.00
N ASN A 127 5.45 -5.45 2.75
CA ASN A 127 4.19 -5.09 3.38
C ASN A 127 4.22 -5.26 4.91
N LEU A 128 4.87 -6.31 5.42
CA LEU A 128 5.05 -6.51 6.87
C LEU A 128 5.90 -5.40 7.50
N ILE A 129 6.96 -4.95 6.83
CA ILE A 129 7.77 -3.81 7.27
C ILE A 129 6.91 -2.54 7.32
N LEU A 130 6.13 -2.27 6.27
CA LEU A 130 5.25 -1.09 6.23
C LEU A 130 4.14 -1.16 7.29
N LEU A 131 3.57 -2.33 7.53
CA LEU A 131 2.61 -2.56 8.62
C LEU A 131 3.24 -2.32 9.99
N SER A 132 4.50 -2.70 10.18
CA SER A 132 5.22 -2.41 11.43
C SER A 132 5.37 -0.91 11.65
N PHE A 133 5.66 -0.13 10.60
CA PHE A 133 5.74 1.33 10.67
C PHE A 133 4.38 1.94 11.00
N CYS A 134 3.31 1.44 10.37
CA CYS A 134 1.93 1.85 10.69
C CYS A 134 1.60 1.58 12.17
N GLY A 135 1.95 0.41 12.69
CA GLY A 135 1.73 0.05 14.10
C GLY A 135 2.52 0.92 15.08
N ILE A 136 3.76 1.27 14.75
CA ILE A 136 4.57 2.21 15.53
C ILE A 136 3.89 3.59 15.53
N LEU A 137 3.47 4.10 14.37
CA LEU A 137 2.79 5.38 14.27
C LEU A 137 1.46 5.36 15.04
N LEU A 138 0.60 4.36 14.88
CA LEU A 138 -0.67 4.26 15.62
C LEU A 138 -0.48 4.22 17.15
N LYS A 139 0.63 3.65 17.63
CA LYS A 139 0.92 3.52 19.06
C LYS A 139 1.56 4.78 19.68
N TYR A 140 2.45 5.44 18.95
CA TYR A 140 3.27 6.54 19.49
C TYR A 140 2.87 7.92 18.96
N ASP A 141 2.15 8.01 17.84
CA ASP A 141 1.59 9.24 17.31
C ASP A 141 0.34 9.65 18.09
N ARG A 142 0.55 10.32 19.22
CA ARG A 142 -0.51 11.02 19.95
C ARG A 142 -0.81 12.35 19.25
N ALA A 143 -1.35 12.24 18.04
CA ALA A 143 -2.11 13.29 17.38
C ALA A 143 -3.45 13.49 18.07
#